data_AF-A0A4Q7MUE1-F1
#
_entry.id   AF-A0A4Q7MUE1-F1
#
_cell.length_a   1.000
_cell.length_b   1.000
_cell.length_c   1.000
_cell.angle_alpha   90.00
_cell.angle_beta   90.00
_cell.angle_gamma   90.00
#
_symmetry.space_group_name_H-M   'P 1'
#
loop_
_entity.id
_entity.type
_entity.pdbx_description
1 polymer ?
#
loop_
_entity_poly.entity_id
_entity_poly.type
_entity_poly.pdbx_seq_one_letter_code
_entity_poly.pdbx_strand_id
1 'polypeptide(L)'
;MNKAVEAMGEMHGLIQQLMKELEPPLPAEVLASSAKISKGEKYEGLPWVMLDYPKYFGKDAVFAVRTMFWWGNFFSITLHLSGVYKQQFRDVLLQNRKLLQECNFYLCVGEDEWRHDFAPTNYVSLDRLSEQAVEDILSVTDFCKLSVRIPLQMWNLSVNTADTLYRAIFNALMT
;
A
#
# COMPACT_ATOMS: atom_id res chain seq x y z
N MET A 1 2.37 11.32 18.94
CA MET A 1 2.14 11.70 17.53
C MET A 1 3.43 12.11 16.79
N ASN A 2 4.29 12.97 17.37
CA ASN A 2 5.50 13.47 16.68
C ASN A 2 6.42 12.36 16.13
N LYS A 3 6.73 11.34 16.93
CA LYS A 3 7.53 10.17 16.47
C LYS A 3 6.95 9.45 15.25
N ALA A 4 5.63 9.35 15.16
CA ALA A 4 4.99 8.71 14.01
C ALA A 4 5.14 9.56 12.75
N VAL A 5 5.06 10.89 12.87
CA VAL A 5 5.29 11.82 11.77
C VAL A 5 6.76 11.82 11.33
N GLU A 6 7.70 11.81 12.28
CA GLU A 6 9.13 11.69 12.00
C GLU A 6 9.44 10.44 11.18
N ALA A 7 8.86 9.31 11.57
CA ALA A 7 9.06 8.06 10.85
C ALA A 7 8.40 8.04 9.45
N MET A 8 7.32 8.79 9.23
CA MET A 8 6.83 9.02 7.85
C MET A 8 7.88 9.76 7.00
N GLY A 9 8.67 10.64 7.60
CA GLY A 9 9.80 11.30 6.94
C GLY A 9 10.91 10.33 6.55
N GLU A 10 11.26 9.40 7.45
CA GLU A 10 12.24 8.33 7.17
C GLU A 10 11.75 7.40 6.06
N MET A 11 10.48 6.99 6.11
CA MET A 11 9.84 6.17 5.08
C MET A 11 9.81 6.88 3.73
N HIS A 12 9.54 8.18 3.70
CA HIS A 12 9.62 8.97 2.47
C HIS A 12 11.03 8.94 1.88
N GLY A 13 12.07 9.16 2.69
CA GLY A 13 13.46 9.10 2.22
C GLY A 13 13.84 7.73 1.66
N LEU A 14 13.38 6.65 2.32
CA LEU A 14 13.55 5.28 1.85
C LEU A 14 12.86 5.05 0.49
N ILE A 15 11.60 5.46 0.34
CA ILE A 15 10.88 5.32 -0.94
C ILE A 15 11.60 6.10 -2.05
N GLN A 16 12.11 7.30 -1.76
CA GLN A 16 12.89 8.07 -2.74
C GLN A 16 14.17 7.34 -3.18
N GLN A 17 14.86 6.68 -2.27
CA GLN A 17 16.03 5.87 -2.59
C GLN A 17 15.64 4.68 -3.48
N LEU A 18 14.58 3.95 -3.10
CA LEU A 18 14.10 2.78 -3.83
C LEU A 18 13.61 3.12 -5.24
N MET A 19 12.91 4.24 -5.43
CA MET A 19 12.47 4.66 -6.76
C MET A 19 13.66 5.01 -7.69
N LYS A 20 14.77 5.52 -7.15
CA LYS A 20 16.00 5.75 -7.92
C LYS A 20 16.77 4.47 -8.21
N GLU A 21 16.73 3.51 -7.29
CA GLU A 21 17.46 2.24 -7.42
C GLU A 21 16.75 1.28 -8.38
N LEU A 22 15.43 1.15 -8.25
CA LEU A 22 14.62 0.18 -8.98
C LEU A 22 14.03 0.73 -10.28
N GLU A 23 13.92 2.06 -10.40
CA GLU A 23 13.28 2.75 -11.53
C GLU A 23 11.94 2.09 -11.96
N PRO A 24 10.98 1.90 -11.03
CA PRO A 24 9.75 1.20 -11.35
C PRO A 24 8.99 1.94 -12.47
N PRO A 25 8.27 1.23 -13.36
CA PRO A 25 7.62 1.80 -14.55
C PRO A 25 6.33 2.55 -14.19
N LEU A 26 6.47 3.56 -13.31
CA LEU A 26 5.37 4.36 -12.83
C LEU A 26 5.03 5.47 -13.85
N PRO A 27 3.74 5.82 -13.98
CA PRO A 27 3.30 6.95 -14.80
C PRO A 27 3.99 8.27 -14.43
N ALA A 28 4.22 9.15 -15.40
CA ALA A 28 4.99 10.38 -15.20
C ALA A 28 4.37 11.29 -14.13
N GLU A 29 3.04 11.36 -14.07
CA GLU A 29 2.28 12.12 -13.08
C GLU A 29 2.39 11.55 -11.66
N VAL A 30 2.61 10.24 -11.53
CA VAL A 30 2.87 9.57 -10.25
C VAL A 30 4.30 9.87 -9.80
N LEU A 31 5.27 9.81 -10.72
CA LEU A 31 6.68 10.13 -10.48
C LEU A 31 6.90 11.60 -10.12
N ALA A 32 6.18 12.52 -10.75
CA ALA A 32 6.27 13.96 -10.50
C ALA A 32 5.60 14.39 -9.17
N SER A 33 4.90 13.48 -8.50
CA SER A 33 4.16 13.81 -7.27
C SER A 33 5.09 14.14 -6.10
N SER A 34 4.65 15.03 -5.22
CA SER A 34 5.30 15.25 -3.92
C SER A 34 4.66 14.34 -2.87
N ALA A 35 5.46 13.89 -1.88
CA ALA A 35 4.92 13.21 -0.72
C ALA A 35 3.90 14.08 0.02
N LYS A 36 2.89 13.45 0.63
CA LYS A 36 1.92 14.11 1.52
C LYS A 36 1.82 13.34 2.81
N ILE A 37 2.05 14.01 3.93
CA ILE A 37 1.78 13.48 5.27
C ILE A 37 0.50 14.13 5.80
N SER A 38 -0.49 13.30 6.08
CA SER A 38 -1.78 13.69 6.69
C SER A 38 -1.89 13.07 8.08
N LYS A 39 -2.69 13.68 8.96
CA LYS A 39 -2.99 13.14 10.29
C LYS A 39 -4.41 13.49 10.70
N GLY A 40 -4.98 12.69 11.59
CA GLY A 40 -6.30 12.93 12.16
C GLY A 40 -6.49 12.21 13.48
N GLU A 41 -7.58 12.53 14.18
CA GLU A 41 -7.83 12.06 15.56
C GLU A 41 -9.03 11.08 15.65
N LYS A 42 -9.69 10.75 14.53
CA LYS A 42 -11.02 10.10 14.53
C LYS A 42 -11.20 8.97 13.50
N TYR A 43 -10.14 8.28 13.08
CA TYR A 43 -10.35 7.06 12.27
C TYR A 43 -10.79 5.94 13.21
N GLU A 44 -12.06 5.55 13.13
CA GLU A 44 -12.73 4.65 14.09
C GLU A 44 -12.51 5.10 15.55
N GLY A 45 -12.56 6.41 15.79
CA GLY A 45 -12.37 7.01 17.11
C GLY A 45 -10.91 7.06 17.60
N LEU A 46 -9.93 6.70 16.78
CA LEU A 46 -8.52 6.69 17.15
C LEU A 46 -7.65 7.61 16.26
N PRO A 47 -6.54 8.13 16.79
CA PRO A 47 -5.60 8.94 16.02
C PRO A 47 -4.84 8.15 14.95
N TRP A 48 -4.44 8.83 13.89
CA TRP A 48 -3.70 8.25 12.77
C TRP A 48 -2.78 9.25 12.07
N VAL A 49 -1.75 8.72 11.42
CA VAL A 49 -0.84 9.44 10.51
C VAL A 49 -0.73 8.65 9.23
N MET A 50 -0.63 9.33 8.09
CA MET A 50 -0.60 8.69 6.79
C MET A 50 0.38 9.42 5.87
N LEU A 51 1.33 8.68 5.33
CA LEU A 51 2.18 9.08 4.21
C LEU A 51 1.57 8.53 2.92
N ASP A 52 1.35 9.40 1.94
CA ASP A 52 1.07 9.01 0.56
C ASP A 52 2.28 9.39 -0.30
N TYR A 53 3.03 8.40 -0.81
CA TYR A 53 4.13 8.61 -1.75
C TYR A 53 4.68 7.30 -2.37
N PRO A 54 4.90 7.22 -3.69
CA PRO A 54 4.39 8.16 -4.71
C PRO A 54 2.87 8.11 -4.80
N LYS A 55 2.25 9.17 -5.33
CA LYS A 55 0.79 9.27 -5.35
C LYS A 55 0.22 10.04 -6.55
N TYR A 56 -0.99 9.67 -6.94
CA TYR A 56 -1.89 10.42 -7.78
C TYR A 56 -3.32 10.21 -7.25
N PHE A 57 -4.04 11.30 -6.99
CA PHE A 57 -5.44 11.28 -6.58
C PHE A 57 -6.23 12.15 -7.55
N GLY A 58 -6.75 11.53 -8.61
CA GLY A 58 -7.62 12.16 -9.58
C GLY A 58 -9.08 11.85 -9.31
N LYS A 59 -9.97 12.38 -10.16
CA LYS A 59 -11.40 12.13 -10.08
C LYS A 59 -11.75 10.68 -10.44
N ASP A 60 -11.10 10.14 -11.47
CA ASP A 60 -11.46 8.85 -12.07
C ASP A 60 -10.39 7.76 -11.86
N ALA A 61 -9.26 8.11 -11.20
CA ALA A 61 -8.17 7.17 -10.96
C ALA A 61 -7.34 7.55 -9.72
N VAL A 62 -6.88 6.53 -9.00
CA VAL A 62 -6.00 6.62 -7.85
C VAL A 62 -4.77 5.75 -8.07
N PHE A 63 -3.60 6.28 -7.77
CA PHE A 63 -2.38 5.52 -7.53
C PHE A 63 -1.82 6.00 -6.19
N ALA A 64 -1.54 5.12 -5.25
CA ALA A 64 -0.79 5.50 -4.06
C ALA A 64 -0.03 4.31 -3.48
N VAL A 65 1.22 4.55 -3.10
CA VAL A 65 1.86 3.75 -2.05
C VAL A 65 1.67 4.52 -0.75
N ARG A 66 0.84 3.95 0.13
CA ARG A 66 0.36 4.57 1.35
C ARG A 66 0.93 3.87 2.56
N THR A 67 1.51 4.63 3.47
CA THR A 67 1.94 4.13 4.78
C THR A 67 1.12 4.77 5.87
N MET A 68 0.34 3.96 6.57
CA MET A 68 -0.54 4.40 7.64
C MET A 68 -0.03 3.93 8.99
N PHE A 69 0.00 4.83 9.95
CA PHE A 69 0.06 4.53 11.37
C PHE A 69 -1.33 4.71 11.98
N TRP A 70 -1.86 3.67 12.60
CA TRP A 70 -3.11 3.74 13.35
C TRP A 70 -2.85 3.49 14.83
N TRP A 71 -3.12 4.50 15.66
CA TRP A 71 -2.75 4.50 17.07
C TRP A 71 -3.33 3.30 17.82
N GLY A 72 -2.49 2.64 18.63
CA GLY A 72 -2.87 1.45 19.40
C GLY A 72 -3.10 0.19 18.56
N ASN A 73 -2.98 0.26 17.23
CA ASN A 73 -3.27 -0.83 16.32
C ASN A 73 -2.02 -1.33 15.59
N PHE A 74 -1.58 -0.63 14.53
CA PHE A 74 -0.52 -1.10 13.65
C PHE A 74 0.01 0.01 12.73
N PHE A 75 1.12 -0.31 12.06
CA PHE A 75 1.46 0.31 10.79
C PHE A 75 0.94 -0.55 9.62
N SER A 76 0.72 0.06 8.47
CA SER A 76 0.44 -0.67 7.24
C SER A 76 1.06 0.03 6.05
N ILE A 77 1.47 -0.75 5.06
CA ILE A 77 1.90 -0.25 3.75
C ILE A 77 0.91 -0.80 2.72
N THR A 78 0.33 0.06 1.90
CA THR A 78 -0.74 -0.28 0.95
C THR A 78 -0.40 0.25 -0.43
N LEU A 79 -0.44 -0.62 -1.44
CA LEU A 79 -0.59 -0.21 -2.83
C LEU A 79 -2.09 -0.02 -3.10
N HIS A 80 -2.52 1.15 -3.54
CA HIS A 80 -3.90 1.49 -3.89
C HIS A 80 -3.97 1.96 -5.33
N LEU A 81 -4.67 1.19 -6.17
CA LEU A 81 -4.87 1.47 -7.59
C LEU A 81 -6.36 1.52 -7.91
N SER A 82 -6.81 2.49 -8.69
CA SER A 82 -8.16 2.51 -9.28
C SER A 82 -8.14 3.10 -10.69
N GLY A 83 -9.23 2.91 -11.43
CA GLY A 83 -9.35 3.41 -12.79
C GLY A 83 -8.23 2.90 -13.71
N VAL A 84 -7.62 3.80 -14.48
CA VAL A 84 -6.60 3.45 -15.47
C VAL A 84 -5.39 2.73 -14.86
N TYR A 85 -4.99 3.07 -13.64
CA TYR A 85 -3.82 2.44 -13.02
C TYR A 85 -4.08 1.01 -12.58
N LYS A 86 -5.30 0.70 -12.13
CA LYS A 86 -5.69 -0.68 -11.87
C LYS A 86 -5.60 -1.51 -13.16
N GLN A 87 -6.13 -0.99 -14.27
CA GLN A 87 -6.09 -1.67 -15.56
C GLN A 87 -4.66 -1.89 -16.03
N GLN A 88 -3.82 -0.84 -15.94
CA GLN A 88 -2.41 -0.87 -16.34
C GLN A 88 -1.59 -1.92 -15.58
N PHE A 89 -1.79 -2.04 -14.26
CA PHE A 89 -0.97 -2.91 -13.41
C PHE A 89 -1.62 -4.26 -13.07
N ARG A 90 -2.86 -4.54 -13.52
CA ARG A 90 -3.59 -5.78 -13.18
C ARG A 90 -2.78 -7.03 -13.50
N ASP A 91 -2.33 -7.14 -14.75
CA ASP A 91 -1.73 -8.39 -15.24
C ASP A 91 -0.34 -8.63 -14.62
N VAL A 92 0.48 -7.57 -14.46
CA VAL A 92 1.79 -7.68 -13.82
C VAL A 92 1.66 -8.01 -12.32
N LEU A 93 0.65 -7.47 -11.63
CA LEU A 93 0.36 -7.82 -10.24
C LEU A 93 -0.10 -9.27 -10.10
N LEU A 94 -0.90 -9.79 -11.04
CA LEU A 94 -1.31 -11.20 -11.04
C LEU A 94 -0.10 -12.14 -11.24
N GLN A 95 0.78 -11.79 -12.18
CA GLN A 95 2.02 -12.52 -12.47
C GLN A 95 2.96 -12.53 -11.25
N ASN A 96 3.13 -11.37 -10.61
CA ASN A 96 4.06 -11.19 -9.50
C ASN A 96 3.46 -11.37 -8.11
N ARG A 97 2.20 -11.81 -8.00
CA ARG A 97 1.48 -11.91 -6.72
C ARG A 97 2.24 -12.68 -5.65
N LYS A 98 3.06 -13.67 -6.04
CA LYS A 98 3.85 -14.49 -5.11
C LYS A 98 4.84 -13.66 -4.30
N LEU A 99 5.44 -12.62 -4.88
CA LEU A 99 6.33 -11.71 -4.16
C LEU A 99 5.61 -11.01 -3.00
N LEU A 100 4.37 -10.60 -3.24
CA LEU A 100 3.52 -9.96 -2.24
C LEU A 100 3.02 -10.99 -1.21
N GLN A 101 2.66 -12.19 -1.66
CA GLN A 101 2.24 -13.29 -0.80
C GLN A 101 3.34 -13.67 0.20
N GLU A 102 4.58 -13.86 -0.26
CA GLU A 102 5.75 -14.15 0.60
C GLU A 102 6.02 -13.04 1.64
N CYS A 103 5.62 -11.80 1.31
CA CYS A 103 5.68 -10.66 2.21
C CYS A 103 4.41 -10.48 3.07
N ASN A 104 3.54 -11.48 3.15
CA ASN A 104 2.30 -11.49 3.94
C ASN A 104 1.31 -10.37 3.58
N PHE A 105 1.23 -10.00 2.31
CA PHE A 105 0.22 -9.04 1.85
C PHE A 105 -1.19 -9.64 1.87
N TYR A 106 -2.16 -8.73 2.01
CA TYR A 106 -3.58 -8.98 1.97
C TYR A 106 -4.17 -8.27 0.76
N LEU A 107 -5.17 -8.88 0.14
CA LEU A 107 -6.00 -8.26 -0.88
C LEU A 107 -7.27 -7.69 -0.25
N CYS A 108 -7.62 -6.47 -0.60
CA CYS A 108 -8.88 -5.87 -0.19
C CYS A 108 -10.05 -6.51 -0.94
N VAL A 109 -11.07 -6.89 -0.19
CA VAL A 109 -12.33 -7.51 -0.67
C VAL A 109 -13.56 -6.68 -0.29
N GLY A 110 -13.36 -5.57 0.41
CA GLY A 110 -14.44 -4.64 0.78
C GLY A 110 -14.84 -3.74 -0.38
N GLU A 111 -16.01 -3.12 -0.25
CA GLU A 111 -16.56 -2.17 -1.25
C GLU A 111 -16.05 -0.73 -1.06
N ASP A 112 -15.59 -0.38 0.15
CA ASP A 112 -15.09 0.97 0.46
C ASP A 112 -13.55 1.04 0.39
N GLU A 113 -13.05 1.68 -0.67
CA GLU A 113 -11.60 1.84 -0.89
C GLU A 113 -10.91 2.70 0.18
N TRP A 114 -11.65 3.46 1.00
CA TRP A 114 -11.11 4.33 2.04
C TRP A 114 -11.05 3.65 3.41
N ARG A 115 -11.51 2.40 3.50
CA ARG A 115 -11.41 1.59 4.72
C ARG A 115 -10.03 0.95 4.85
N HIS A 116 -9.40 1.08 6.02
CA HIS A 116 -8.01 0.70 6.31
C HIS A 116 -7.85 -0.35 7.42
N ASP A 117 -8.94 -0.78 8.06
CA ASP A 117 -8.89 -1.88 9.03
C ASP A 117 -8.66 -3.23 8.32
N PHE A 118 -8.14 -4.23 9.03
CA PHE A 118 -7.92 -5.58 8.50
C PHE A 118 -9.03 -6.55 8.95
N ALA A 119 -10.29 -6.09 9.06
CA ALA A 119 -11.39 -7.01 9.29
C ALA A 119 -11.52 -8.01 8.11
N PRO A 120 -12.03 -9.24 8.34
CA PRO A 120 -12.22 -10.23 7.27
C PRO A 120 -13.17 -9.76 6.17
N THR A 121 -14.07 -8.81 6.47
CA THR A 121 -14.95 -8.14 5.50
C THR A 121 -14.26 -7.06 4.69
N ASN A 122 -12.98 -6.76 4.99
CA ASN A 122 -12.18 -5.76 4.31
C ASN A 122 -10.97 -6.34 3.58
N TYR A 123 -10.26 -7.26 4.22
CA TYR A 123 -9.03 -7.84 3.69
C TYR A 123 -8.95 -9.35 3.93
N VAL A 124 -8.45 -10.06 2.93
CA VAL A 124 -8.10 -11.47 3.01
C VAL A 124 -6.63 -11.64 2.66
N SER A 125 -5.91 -12.42 3.46
CA SER A 125 -4.49 -12.72 3.21
C SER A 125 -4.33 -13.42 1.86
N LEU A 126 -3.32 -13.03 1.08
CA LEU A 126 -3.02 -13.66 -0.20
C LEU A 126 -2.72 -15.16 -0.06
N ASP A 127 -2.17 -15.60 1.09
CA ASP A 127 -1.94 -17.03 1.37
C ASP A 127 -3.22 -17.87 1.41
N ARG A 128 -4.38 -17.22 1.59
CA ARG A 128 -5.68 -17.88 1.67
C ARG A 128 -6.47 -17.79 0.36
N LEU A 129 -5.93 -17.14 -0.65
CA LEU A 129 -6.59 -16.93 -1.93
C LEU A 129 -5.91 -17.77 -3.02
N SER A 130 -6.72 -18.44 -3.83
CA SER A 130 -6.22 -19.03 -5.07
C SER A 130 -5.95 -17.93 -6.10
N GLU A 131 -5.18 -18.27 -7.14
CA GLU A 131 -4.95 -17.38 -8.28
C GLU A 131 -6.26 -16.91 -8.92
N GLN A 132 -7.18 -17.86 -9.16
CA GLN A 132 -8.50 -17.55 -9.70
C GLN A 132 -9.28 -16.61 -8.79
N ALA A 133 -9.25 -16.82 -7.47
CA ALA A 133 -9.96 -15.95 -6.54
C ALA A 133 -9.41 -14.51 -6.56
N VAL A 134 -8.09 -14.34 -6.63
CA VAL A 134 -7.46 -13.02 -6.79
C VAL A 134 -7.91 -12.37 -8.10
N GLU A 135 -7.89 -13.12 -9.21
CA GLU A 135 -8.32 -12.60 -10.51
C GLU A 135 -9.80 -12.20 -10.49
N ASP A 136 -10.68 -13.02 -9.93
CA ASP A 136 -12.11 -12.76 -9.83
C ASP A 136 -12.36 -11.46 -9.04
N ILE A 137 -11.71 -11.30 -7.88
CA ILE A 137 -11.79 -10.08 -7.06
C ILE A 137 -11.31 -8.87 -7.86
N LEU A 138 -10.14 -8.95 -8.49
CA LEU A 138 -9.60 -7.86 -9.31
C LEU A 138 -10.44 -7.56 -10.56
N SER A 139 -11.35 -8.45 -10.98
CA SER A 139 -12.21 -8.22 -12.13
C SER A 139 -13.53 -7.54 -11.76
N VAL A 140 -14.01 -7.73 -10.53
CA VAL A 140 -15.32 -7.20 -10.08
C VAL A 140 -15.23 -5.88 -9.32
N THR A 141 -14.11 -5.60 -8.66
CA THR A 141 -13.95 -4.35 -7.90
C THR A 141 -13.58 -3.18 -8.82
N ASP A 142 -13.82 -1.94 -8.40
CA ASP A 142 -13.35 -0.75 -9.15
C ASP A 142 -11.89 -0.37 -8.82
N PHE A 143 -11.37 -0.93 -7.72
CA PHE A 143 -10.03 -0.64 -7.19
C PHE A 143 -9.31 -1.92 -6.77
N CYS A 144 -7.99 -1.83 -6.64
CA CYS A 144 -7.11 -2.85 -6.09
C CYS A 144 -6.39 -2.24 -4.90
N LYS A 145 -6.49 -2.89 -3.74
CA LYS A 145 -5.69 -2.56 -2.56
C LYS A 145 -4.96 -3.79 -2.06
N LEU A 146 -3.63 -3.73 -2.13
CA LEU A 146 -2.74 -4.75 -1.60
C LEU A 146 -2.03 -4.16 -0.39
N SER A 147 -2.31 -4.69 0.79
CA SER A 147 -1.87 -4.11 2.06
C SER A 147 -1.18 -5.12 2.95
N VAL A 148 -0.11 -4.71 3.61
CA VAL A 148 0.57 -5.50 4.63
C VAL A 148 0.47 -4.79 5.98
N ARG A 149 0.20 -5.56 7.04
CA ARG A 149 0.10 -5.06 8.41
C ARG A 149 1.41 -5.30 9.15
N ILE A 150 1.95 -4.26 9.77
CA ILE A 150 3.17 -4.27 10.59
C ILE A 150 2.75 -4.07 12.06
N PRO A 151 2.87 -5.08 12.92
CA PRO A 151 2.55 -4.96 14.35
C PRO A 151 3.42 -3.91 15.05
N LEU A 152 2.87 -3.21 16.05
CA LEU A 152 3.58 -2.16 16.79
C LEU A 152 4.86 -2.67 17.48
N GLN A 153 4.90 -3.94 17.88
CA GLN A 153 6.07 -4.57 18.49
C GLN A 153 7.26 -4.65 17.51
N MET A 154 6.96 -4.73 16.20
CA MET A 154 7.95 -4.76 15.13
C MET A 154 8.33 -3.36 14.64
N TRP A 155 7.76 -2.31 15.23
CA TRP A 155 8.08 -0.94 14.84
C TRP A 155 9.57 -0.59 15.02
N ASN A 156 10.18 -1.11 16.08
CA ASN A 156 11.61 -0.93 16.36
C ASN A 156 12.51 -1.81 15.46
N LEU A 157 11.97 -2.75 14.67
CA LEU A 157 12.68 -3.41 13.54
C LEU A 157 12.73 -2.47 12.31
N SER A 158 12.86 -1.17 12.61
CA SER A 158 12.76 0.02 11.78
C SER A 158 13.59 -0.04 10.50
N VAL A 159 13.07 0.65 9.47
CA VAL A 159 13.63 0.79 8.11
C VAL A 159 13.75 -0.52 7.33
N ASN A 160 14.43 -1.56 7.83
CA ASN A 160 14.69 -2.79 7.07
C ASN A 160 13.40 -3.55 6.71
N THR A 161 12.45 -3.65 7.67
CA THR A 161 11.14 -4.23 7.36
C THR A 161 10.38 -3.38 6.34
N ALA A 162 10.41 -2.05 6.47
CA ALA A 162 9.74 -1.17 5.52
C ALA A 162 10.38 -1.25 4.12
N ASP A 163 11.71 -1.34 4.03
CA ASP A 163 12.48 -1.49 2.80
C ASP A 163 12.05 -2.74 2.04
N THR A 164 12.04 -3.88 2.75
CA THR A 164 11.59 -5.16 2.17
C THR A 164 10.17 -5.05 1.59
N LEU A 165 9.26 -4.41 2.33
CA LEU A 165 7.85 -4.30 1.94
C LEU A 165 7.62 -3.30 0.79
N TYR A 166 8.33 -2.17 0.77
CA TYR A 166 8.29 -1.24 -0.36
C TYR A 166 8.91 -1.85 -1.61
N ARG A 167 10.04 -2.56 -1.47
CA ARG A 167 10.66 -3.32 -2.58
C ARG A 167 9.70 -4.36 -3.14
N ALA A 168 8.98 -5.09 -2.28
CA ALA A 168 7.98 -6.05 -2.72
C ALA A 168 6.88 -5.38 -3.59
N ILE A 169 6.39 -4.21 -3.18
CA ILE A 169 5.42 -3.44 -3.99
C ILE A 169 6.02 -3.02 -5.32
N PHE A 170 7.19 -2.38 -5.33
CA PHE A 170 7.78 -1.88 -6.58
C PHE A 170 8.17 -3.02 -7.53
N ASN A 171 8.75 -4.10 -7.01
CA ASN A 171 9.06 -5.29 -7.79
C ASN A 171 7.80 -5.94 -8.36
N ALA A 172 6.69 -5.96 -7.62
CA ALA A 172 5.44 -6.52 -8.13
C ALA A 172 4.83 -5.70 -9.30
N LEU A 173 5.24 -4.43 -9.46
CA LEU A 173 4.82 -3.56 -10.56
C LEU A 173 5.74 -3.64 -11.79
N MET A 174 6.83 -4.40 -11.73
CA MET A 174 7.80 -4.57 -12.81
C MET A 174 7.54 -5.86 -13.60
N THR A 175 7.76 -5.83 -14.91
CA THR A 175 7.67 -7.01 -15.80
C THR A 175 8.85 -7.94 -15.65
#